data_AF-A0A497JVB3-F1
#
_entry.id   AF-A0A497JVB3-F1
#
_cell.length_a   1.000
_cell.length_b   1.000
_cell.length_c   1.000
_cell.angle_alpha   90.00
_cell.angle_beta   90.00
_cell.angle_gamma   90.00
#
_symmetry.space_group_name_H-M   'P 1'
#
loop_
_entity.id
_entity.type
_entity.pdbx_description
1 polymer ?
#
loop_
_entity_poly.entity_id
_entity_poly.type
_entity_poly.pdbx_seq_one_letter_code
_entity_poly.pdbx_strand_id
1 'polypeptide(L)' 'YWMHKLSEKDRKTLKVHPQGDRNKPLRGVFSLRSPMRPNPIGLTRVKIMRREGNILFVKGLDALDGSPIIDIKRG' A
#
# COMPACT_ATOMS: atom_id res chain seq x y z
N TYR A 1 4.37 -2.36 -3.84
CA TYR A 1 4.22 -1.22 -4.77
C TYR A 1 4.38 0.08 -3.99
N TRP A 2 4.65 1.20 -4.67
CA TRP A 2 4.77 2.52 -4.05
C TRP A 2 3.45 3.29 -4.16
N MET A 3 2.91 3.78 -3.04
CA MET A 3 1.67 4.57 -3.04
C MET A 3 1.97 6.01 -3.45
N HIS A 4 2.10 6.21 -4.77
CA HIS A 4 2.63 7.40 -5.42
C HIS A 4 1.80 8.68 -5.29
N LYS A 5 0.52 8.59 -4.87
CA LYS A 5 -0.36 9.76 -4.71
C LYS A 5 -0.29 10.45 -3.35
N LEU A 6 0.55 9.97 -2.44
CA LEU A 6 0.70 10.56 -1.10
C LEU A 6 1.62 11.78 -1.15
N SER A 7 1.16 12.88 -0.57
CA SER A 7 1.95 14.09 -0.41
C SER A 7 3.08 13.89 0.61
N GLU A 8 4.03 14.83 0.66
CA GLU A 8 5.03 14.86 1.74
C GLU A 8 4.39 14.90 3.13
N LYS A 9 3.29 15.66 3.29
CA LYS A 9 2.58 15.79 4.56
C LYS A 9 1.97 14.45 4.98
N ASP A 10 1.39 13.71 4.04
CA ASP A 10 0.81 12.40 4.31
C ASP A 10 1.89 11.42 4.77
N ARG A 11 3.07 11.47 4.14
CA ARG A 11 4.23 10.63 4.50
C ARG A 11 4.82 11.00 5.86
N LYS A 12 4.78 12.28 6.26
CA LYS A 12 5.22 12.75 7.59
C LYS A 12 4.24 12.43 8.72
N THR A 13 3.06 11.88 8.41
CA THR A 13 2.06 11.50 9.43
C THR A 13 2.49 10.25 10.20
N LEU A 14 2.48 10.33 11.53
CA LEU A 14 2.91 9.23 12.42
C LEU A 14 1.78 8.58 13.23
N LYS A 15 0.61 9.22 13.31
CA LYS A 15 -0.58 8.67 13.96
C LYS A 15 -1.81 8.92 13.11
N VAL A 16 -2.68 7.92 13.00
CA VAL A 16 -3.97 8.04 12.30
C VAL A 16 -5.07 7.33 13.06
N HIS A 17 -6.31 7.69 12.76
CA HIS A 17 -7.46 6.90 13.15
C HIS A 17 -7.50 5.62 12.31
N PRO A 18 -7.61 4.41 12.92
CA PRO A 18 -7.70 3.17 12.16
C PRO A 18 -8.81 3.23 11.10
N GLN A 19 -8.49 2.94 9.84
CA GLN A 19 -9.41 3.02 8.69
C GLN A 19 -10.06 4.42 8.49
N GLY A 20 -9.52 5.47 9.10
CA GLY A 20 -10.11 6.82 9.06
C GLY A 20 -11.27 7.04 10.04
N ASP A 21 -11.61 6.04 10.87
CA ASP A 21 -12.73 6.07 11.80
C ASP A 21 -12.42 6.94 13.04
N ARG A 22 -12.95 8.17 13.06
CA ARG A 22 -12.69 9.17 14.12
C ARG A 22 -13.20 8.76 15.51
N ASN A 23 -14.07 7.76 15.60
CA ASN A 23 -14.53 7.23 16.89
C ASN A 23 -13.49 6.31 17.55
N LYS A 24 -12.53 5.79 16.78
CA LYS A 24 -11.42 4.98 17.30
C LYS A 24 -10.26 5.89 17.70
N PRO A 25 -9.52 5.59 18.78
CA PRO A 25 -8.37 6.41 19.17
C PRO A 25 -7.27 6.39 18.10
N LEU A 26 -6.51 7.48 18.03
CA LEU A 26 -5.30 7.56 17.20
C LEU A 26 -4.32 6.44 17.58
N ARG A 27 -3.76 5.76 16.57
CA ARG A 27 -2.67 4.80 16.76
C ARG A 27 -1.49 5.13 15.85
N GLY A 28 -0.31 4.70 16.27
CA GLY A 28 0.91 4.83 15.47
C GLY A 28 0.76 4.10 14.13
N VAL A 29 1.21 4.73 13.05
CA VAL A 29 1.06 4.18 11.68
C VAL A 29 1.74 2.82 11.50
N PHE A 30 2.81 2.55 12.26
CA PHE A 30 3.52 1.26 12.25
C PHE A 30 2.74 0.11 12.90
N SER A 31 1.74 0.41 13.73
CA SER A 31 0.81 -0.60 14.29
C SER A 31 -0.40 -0.86 13.39
N LEU A 32 -0.49 -0.18 12.24
CA LEU A 32 -1.62 -0.21 11.32
C LEU A 32 -1.16 -0.53 9.89
N ARG A 33 -2.12 -0.85 9.01
CA ARG A 33 -1.88 -0.91 7.57
C ARG A 33 -2.16 0.42 6.86
N SER A 34 -2.02 1.55 7.55
CA SER A 34 -2.30 2.89 6.99
C SER A 34 -1.40 3.23 5.80
N PRO A 35 -1.91 3.76 4.69
CA PRO A 35 -1.07 4.25 3.59
C PRO A 35 -0.20 5.45 4.01
N MET A 36 -0.66 6.27 4.96
CA MET A 36 0.04 7.44 5.49
C MET A 36 1.20 7.00 6.38
N ARG A 37 2.38 6.79 5.81
CA ARG A 37 3.62 6.36 6.49
C ARG A 37 4.85 6.97 5.81
N PRO A 38 6.01 7.09 6.50
CA PRO A 38 7.21 7.74 5.94
C PRO A 38 7.66 7.19 4.59
N ASN A 39 7.69 5.85 4.49
CA ASN A 39 7.97 5.11 3.27
C ASN A 39 6.70 4.36 2.85
N PRO A 40 5.87 4.92 1.95
CA PRO A 40 4.56 4.40 1.60
C PRO A 40 4.62 3.16 0.67
N ILE A 41 5.22 2.11 1.21
CA ILE A 41 5.33 0.81 0.57
C ILE A 41 4.06 0.02 0.89
N GLY A 42 3.29 -0.29 -0.16
CA GLY A 42 2.18 -1.22 -0.13
C GLY A 42 2.64 -2.67 -0.31
N LEU A 43 2.06 -3.56 0.49
CA LEU A 43 2.34 -4.99 0.50
C LEU A 43 1.03 -5.76 0.36
N THR A 44 0.95 -6.57 -0.70
CA THR A 44 -0.25 -7.35 -1.03
C THR A 44 0.17 -8.68 -1.61
N ARG A 45 -0.43 -9.77 -1.10
CA ARG A 45 -0.27 -11.11 -1.70
C ARG A 45 -1.32 -11.24 -2.80
N VAL A 46 -0.87 -11.56 -4.01
CA VAL A 46 -1.72 -11.67 -5.19
C VAL A 46 -1.73 -13.09 -5.71
N LYS A 47 -2.82 -13.49 -6.39
CA LYS A 47 -2.87 -14.73 -7.16
C LYS A 47 -2.43 -14.43 -8.59
N ILE A 48 -1.40 -15.11 -9.09
CA ILE A 48 -1.03 -15.06 -10.51
C ILE A 48 -2.11 -15.82 -11.29
N MET A 49 -2.70 -15.15 -12.27
CA MET A 49 -3.73 -15.71 -13.14
C MET A 49 -3.13 -16.18 -14.47
N ARG A 50 -2.25 -15.36 -15.07
CA ARG A 50 -1.49 -15.69 -16.28
C ARG A 50 -0.29 -14.75 -16.44
N ARG A 51 0.64 -15.14 -17.31
CA ARG A 51 1.83 -14.36 -17.68
C ARG A 51 1.91 -14.24 -19.20
N GLU A 52 2.17 -13.04 -19.68
CA GLU A 52 2.47 -12.75 -21.09
C GLU A 52 3.77 -11.94 -21.16
N GLY A 53 4.88 -12.59 -21.51
CA GLY A 53 6.19 -11.94 -21.53
C GLY A 53 6.58 -11.35 -20.17
N ASN A 54 6.64 -10.02 -20.11
CA ASN A 54 6.93 -9.22 -18.91
C ASN A 54 5.67 -8.72 -18.18
N ILE A 55 4.47 -9.10 -18.63
CA ILE A 55 3.20 -8.70 -18.02
C ILE A 55 2.66 -9.86 -17.17
N LEU A 56 2.31 -9.55 -15.92
CA LEU A 56 1.66 -10.47 -15.00
C LEU A 56 0.21 -10.03 -14.77
N PHE A 57 -0.73 -10.91 -15.08
CA PHE A 57 -2.14 -10.71 -14.78
C PHE A 57 -2.41 -11.35 -13.43
N VAL A 58 -2.87 -10.54 -12.47
CA VAL A 58 -3.00 -10.93 -11.07
C VAL A 58 -4.38 -10.58 -10.52
N LYS A 59 -4.82 -11.32 -9.51
CA LYS A 59 -6.03 -11.03 -8.74
C LYS A 59 -5.65 -10.63 -7.31
N GLY A 60 -6.30 -9.59 -6.80
CA GLY A 60 -6.18 -9.13 -5.41
C GLY A 60 -5.18 -8.00 -5.17
N LEU A 61 -4.62 -7.39 -6.22
CA LEU A 61 -3.82 -6.17 -6.09
C LEU A 61 -4.73 -4.98 -5.74
N ASP A 62 -4.38 -4.22 -4.72
CA ASP A 62 -5.10 -3.05 -4.20
C ASP A 62 -4.38 -1.72 -4.50
N ALA A 63 -3.43 -1.75 -5.44
CA ALA A 63 -2.72 -0.57 -5.90
C ALA A 63 -3.60 0.27 -6.84
N LEU A 64 -3.46 1.59 -6.78
CA LEU A 64 -4.05 2.46 -7.79
C LEU A 64 -3.38 2.23 -9.14
N ASP A 65 -4.13 2.47 -10.22
CA ASP A 65 -3.56 2.47 -11.56
C ASP A 65 -2.36 3.43 -11.67
N GLY A 66 -1.34 3.02 -12.42
CA GLY A 66 -0.06 3.72 -12.52
C GLY A 66 0.87 3.60 -11.30
N SER A 67 0.49 2.85 -10.25
CA SER A 67 1.37 2.69 -9.08
C SER A 67 2.68 1.96 -9.43
N PRO A 68 3.85 2.54 -9.09
CA PRO A 68 5.13 1.89 -9.36
C PRO A 68 5.26 0.57 -8.61
N ILE A 69 5.64 -0.49 -9.33
CA ILE A 69 6.07 -1.74 -8.73
C ILE A 69 7.54 -1.59 -8.33
N ILE A 70 7.83 -1.89 -7.07
CA ILE A 70 9.18 -1.74 -6.50
C ILE A 70 9.90 -3.09 -6.37
N ASP A 71 9.15 -4.18 -6.20
CA ASP A 71 9.67 -5.51 -5.90
C ASP A 71 8.57 -6.57 -6.05
N ILE A 72 8.97 -7.81 -6.35
CA ILE A 72 8.12 -9.01 -6.44
C ILE A 72 8.87 -10.16 -5.77
N LYS A 73 8.22 -10.86 -4.85
CA LYS A 73 8.82 -12.01 -4.15
C LYS A 73 7.95 -13.25 -4.28
N ARG A 74 8.58 -14.43 -4.23
CA ARG A 74 7.85 -15.68 -3.97
C ARG A 74 7.27 -15.63 -2.55
N GLY A 75 6.06 -16.17 -2.37
CA GLY A 75 5.39 -16.23 -1.07
C GLY A 75 4.92 -17.63 -0.75
#